data_AF-A0A4D6P830-F1
#
_entry.id   AF-A0A4D6P830-F1
#
_cell.length_a   1.000
_cell.length_b   1.000
_cell.length_c   1.000
_cell.angle_alpha   90.00
_cell.angle_beta   90.00
_cell.angle_gamma   90.00
#
_symmetry.space_group_name_H-M   'P 1'
#
loop_
_entity.id
_entity.type
_entity.pdbx_description
1 polymer ?
#
loop_
_entity_poly.entity_id
_entity_poly.type
_entity_poly.pdbx_seq_one_letter_code
_entity_poly.pdbx_strand_id
1 'polypeptide(L)'
;MSNIIQLTPNKWVSEKVLIAVTGLKPGTITRARKESWMLGREYLHISPDGNPKPSSECIYNREAVDQWIEAQKKNQPGAKTT
;
A
#
# COMPACT_ATOMS: atom_id res chain seq x y z
N MET A 1 23.44 19.43 -21.73
CA MET A 1 22.82 19.12 -20.43
C MET A 1 21.73 18.09 -20.68
N SER A 2 21.81 16.91 -20.08
CA SER A 2 20.77 15.88 -20.20
C SER A 2 19.58 16.25 -19.30
N ASN A 3 18.38 16.27 -19.86
CA ASN A 3 17.16 16.45 -19.08
C ASN A 3 16.95 15.21 -18.20
N ILE A 4 17.01 15.37 -16.88
CA ILE A 4 16.75 14.29 -15.92
C ILE A 4 15.29 14.39 -15.51
N ILE A 5 14.50 13.37 -15.81
CA ILE A 5 13.10 13.25 -15.37
C ILE A 5 13.06 12.28 -14.18
N GLN A 6 12.70 12.79 -13.01
CA GLN A 6 12.46 11.96 -11.83
C GLN A 6 10.99 11.56 -11.78
N LEU A 7 10.72 10.26 -11.94
CA LEU A 7 9.38 9.70 -11.78
C LEU A 7 9.17 9.28 -10.33
N THR A 8 7.99 9.62 -9.80
CA THR A 8 7.54 9.14 -8.49
C THR A 8 6.31 8.26 -8.66
N PRO A 9 6.14 7.22 -7.84
CA PRO A 9 4.92 6.43 -7.85
C PRO A 9 3.68 7.29 -7.58
N ASN A 10 2.61 7.00 -8.32
CA ASN A 10 1.28 7.56 -8.08
C ASN A 10 0.78 7.22 -6.68
N LYS A 11 -0.30 7.89 -6.25
CA LYS A 11 -0.96 7.58 -4.97
C LYS A 11 -1.49 6.15 -4.94
N TRP A 12 -2.24 5.78 -5.98
CA TRP A 12 -2.77 4.43 -6.15
C TRP A 12 -1.89 3.64 -7.11
N VAL A 13 -1.38 2.49 -6.65
CA VAL A 13 -0.39 1.69 -7.36
C VAL A 13 -0.78 0.21 -7.38
N SER A 14 -0.22 -0.55 -8.32
CA SER A 14 -0.37 -2.01 -8.34
C SER A 14 0.38 -2.66 -7.18
N GLU A 15 0.05 -3.92 -6.88
CA GLU A 15 0.77 -4.69 -5.85
C GLU A 15 2.28 -4.72 -6.12
N LYS A 16 2.68 -4.94 -7.37
CA LYS A 16 4.09 -5.00 -7.78
C LYS A 16 4.84 -3.71 -7.46
N VAL A 17 4.23 -2.56 -7.74
CA VAL A 17 4.83 -1.25 -7.43
C VAL A 17 4.84 -1.01 -5.93
N LEU A 18 3.77 -1.36 -5.21
CA LEU A 18 3.75 -1.25 -3.75
C LEU A 18 4.89 -2.07 -3.11
N ILE A 19 5.08 -3.31 -3.57
CA ILE A 19 6.18 -4.19 -3.13
C ILE A 19 7.52 -3.52 -3.41
N ALA A 20 7.72 -2.98 -4.61
CA ALA A 20 8.99 -2.35 -4.99
C ALA A 20 9.32 -1.12 -4.13
N VAL A 21 8.31 -0.33 -3.73
CA VAL A 21 8.54 0.93 -2.99
C VAL A 21 8.55 0.74 -1.47
N THR A 22 7.83 -0.25 -0.94
CA THR A 22 7.74 -0.51 0.52
C THR A 22 8.57 -1.69 1.00
N GLY A 23 8.91 -2.64 0.11
CA GLY A 23 9.55 -3.90 0.45
C GLY A 23 8.62 -4.95 1.11
N LEU A 24 7.31 -4.67 1.23
CA LEU A 24 6.35 -5.63 1.78
C LEU A 24 6.26 -6.89 0.91
N LYS A 25 6.07 -8.05 1.53
CA LYS A 25 5.84 -9.32 0.80
C LYS A 25 4.36 -9.48 0.44
N PRO A 26 4.02 -10.18 -0.67
CA PRO A 26 2.62 -10.43 -1.07
C PRO A 26 1.76 -11.06 0.04
N GLY A 27 2.35 -11.98 0.82
CA GLY A 27 1.67 -12.60 1.97
C GLY A 27 1.31 -11.59 3.06
N THR A 28 2.20 -10.63 3.35
CA THR A 28 1.95 -9.55 4.30
C THR A 28 0.84 -8.63 3.82
N ILE A 29 0.85 -8.24 2.54
CA ILE A 29 -0.19 -7.41 1.91
C ILE A 29 -1.55 -8.11 1.98
N THR A 30 -1.58 -9.40 1.65
CA THR A 30 -2.81 -10.21 1.71
C THR A 30 -3.37 -10.30 3.13
N ARG A 31 -2.50 -10.46 4.13
CA ARG A 31 -2.92 -10.49 5.53
C ARG A 31 -3.39 -9.13 6.03
N ALA A 32 -2.67 -8.06 5.66
CA ALA A 32 -3.05 -6.69 6.00
C ALA A 32 -4.44 -6.34 5.44
N ARG A 33 -4.76 -6.69 4.19
CA ARG A 33 -6.11 -6.52 3.63
C ARG A 33 -7.21 -7.24 4.42
N LYS A 34 -6.90 -8.39 5.04
CA LYS A 34 -7.88 -9.16 5.82
C LYS A 34 -8.05 -8.63 7.24
N GLU A 35 -6.98 -8.11 7.84
CA GLU A 35 -6.91 -7.91 9.29
C GLU A 35 -6.74 -6.44 9.70
N SER A 36 -6.22 -5.57 8.85
CA SER A 36 -5.71 -4.25 9.28
C SER A 36 -6.03 -3.09 8.33
N TRP A 37 -6.09 -3.35 7.04
CA TRP A 37 -6.35 -2.35 6.01
C TRP A 37 -7.83 -2.29 5.68
N MET A 38 -8.31 -1.08 5.39
CA MET A 38 -9.70 -0.83 5.05
C MET A 38 -9.85 -0.57 3.56
N LEU A 39 -10.86 -1.22 2.97
CA LEU A 39 -11.29 -0.94 1.61
C LEU A 39 -11.68 0.54 1.49
N GLY A 40 -11.16 1.23 0.48
CA GLY A 40 -11.34 2.67 0.28
C GLY A 40 -10.25 3.54 0.92
N ARG A 41 -9.44 3.00 1.84
CA ARG A 41 -8.33 3.73 2.47
C ARG A 41 -6.97 3.24 1.98
N GLU A 42 -6.57 2.03 2.34
CA GLU A 42 -5.28 1.45 1.96
C GLU A 42 -5.36 0.67 0.65
N TYR A 43 -6.53 0.13 0.28
CA TYR A 43 -6.72 -0.58 -0.98
C TYR A 43 -8.11 -0.35 -1.57
N LEU A 44 -8.22 -0.56 -2.89
CA LEU A 44 -9.46 -0.52 -3.66
C LEU A 44 -9.55 -1.76 -4.54
N HIS A 45 -10.77 -2.23 -4.79
CA HIS A 45 -11.04 -3.09 -5.93
C HIS A 45 -11.27 -2.22 -7.17
N ILE A 46 -10.66 -2.59 -8.29
CA ILE A 46 -10.84 -1.87 -9.57
C ILE A 46 -11.36 -2.81 -10.65
N SER A 47 -12.23 -2.27 -11.49
CA SER A 47 -12.78 -2.97 -12.64
C SER A 47 -12.94 -2.00 -13.82
N PRO A 48 -12.68 -2.42 -15.07
CA PRO A 48 -12.83 -1.56 -16.25
C PRO A 48 -14.26 -1.03 -16.46
N ASP A 49 -15.26 -1.76 -15.97
CA ASP A 49 -16.69 -1.41 -16.07
C ASP A 49 -17.17 -0.49 -14.94
N GLY A 50 -16.26 -0.06 -14.05
CA GLY A 50 -16.57 0.78 -12.89
C GLY A 50 -17.34 0.08 -11.76
N ASN A 51 -17.61 -1.23 -11.86
CA ASN A 51 -18.40 -2.00 -10.90
C ASN A 51 -17.55 -3.13 -10.29
N PRO A 52 -16.59 -2.80 -9.40
CA PRO A 52 -15.66 -3.77 -8.86
C PRO A 52 -16.35 -4.82 -7.95
N LYS A 53 -15.89 -6.06 -8.07
CA LYS A 53 -16.32 -7.20 -7.26
C LYS A 53 -15.25 -7.52 -6.21
N PRO A 54 -15.57 -8.30 -5.15
CA PRO A 54 -14.57 -8.73 -4.17
C PRO A 54 -13.39 -9.52 -4.78
N SER A 55 -13.59 -10.15 -5.94
CA SER A 55 -12.55 -10.86 -6.70
C SER A 55 -11.79 -9.98 -7.69
N SER A 56 -12.19 -8.73 -7.88
CA SER A 56 -11.54 -7.79 -8.81
C SER A 56 -10.14 -7.43 -8.32
N GLU A 57 -9.30 -7.01 -9.27
CA GLU A 57 -7.92 -6.58 -9.01
C GLU A 57 -7.87 -5.51 -7.93
N CYS A 58 -6.84 -5.58 -7.08
CA CYS A 58 -6.62 -4.59 -6.04
C CYS A 58 -5.52 -3.61 -6.42
N ILE A 59 -5.80 -2.33 -6.21
CA ILE A 59 -4.79 -1.26 -6.22
C ILE A 59 -4.65 -0.68 -4.82
N TYR A 60 -3.49 -0.13 -4.51
CA TYR A 60 -3.10 0.23 -3.15
C TYR A 60 -2.72 1.69 -3.04
N ASN A 61 -3.19 2.35 -1.99
CA ASN A 61 -2.84 3.72 -1.68
C ASN A 61 -1.51 3.73 -0.92
N ARG A 62 -0.41 3.99 -1.63
CA ARG A 62 0.94 3.93 -1.04
C ARG A 62 1.11 4.87 0.15
N GLU A 63 0.50 6.04 0.12
CA GLU A 63 0.57 7.01 1.22
C GLU A 63 -0.11 6.50 2.50
N ALA A 64 -1.28 5.88 2.37
CA ALA A 64 -1.98 5.30 3.52
C ALA A 64 -1.25 4.07 4.07
N VAL A 65 -0.67 3.25 3.18
CA VAL A 65 0.18 2.13 3.58
C VAL A 65 1.44 2.62 4.31
N ASP A 66 2.10 3.67 3.84
CA ASP A 66 3.26 4.27 4.51
C ASP A 66 2.90 4.79 5.91
N GLN A 67 1.77 5.47 6.04
CA GLN A 67 1.25 5.90 7.35
C GLN A 67 0.96 4.72 8.28
N TRP A 68 0.41 3.63 7.74
CA TRP A 68 0.16 2.42 8.49
C TRP A 68 1.47 1.75 8.95
N ILE A 69 2.52 1.74 8.11
CA ILE A 69 3.86 1.25 8.47
C ILE A 69 4.46 2.13 9.57
N GLU A 70 4.40 3.45 9.40
CA GLU A 70 4.94 4.41 10.37
C GLU A 70 4.29 4.26 11.75
N ALA A 71 2.97 4.02 11.78
CA ALA A 71 2.23 3.78 13.00
C ALA A 71 2.68 2.52 13.76
N GLN A 72 3.40 1.59 13.11
CA GLN A 72 3.98 0.42 13.77
C GLN A 72 5.20 0.73 14.63
N LYS A 73 5.85 1.91 14.47
CA LYS A 73 7.07 2.25 15.22
C LYS A 73 6.89 2.20 16.73
N LYS A 74 5.77 2.71 17.23
CA LYS A 74 5.43 2.68 18.67
C LYS A 74 5.16 1.27 19.21
N ASN A 75 4.86 0.32 18.32
CA ASN A 75 4.56 -1.07 18.69
C ASN A 75 5.79 -1.98 18.56
N GLN A 76 6.96 -1.43 18.21
CA GLN A 76 8.15 -2.25 18.03
C GLN A 76 8.64 -2.82 19.38
N PRO A 77 9.04 -4.10 19.43
CA PRO A 77 9.57 -4.69 20.64
C PRO A 77 10.77 -3.89 21.17
N GLY A 78 10.71 -3.48 22.44
CA GLY A 78 11.77 -2.69 23.07
C GLY A 78 11.82 -1.22 22.67
N ALA A 79 10.85 -0.71 21.91
CA ALA A 79 10.71 0.72 21.68
C ALA A 79 10.41 1.44 23.01
N LYS A 80 11.23 2.43 23.35
CA LYS A 80 10.95 3.34 24.46
C LYS A 80 9.95 4.37 23.96
N THR A 81 8.71 4.30 24.41
CA THR A 81 7.75 5.40 24.25
C THR A 81 8.19 6.51 25.20
N THR A 82 9.02 7.44 24.71
CA THR A 82 9.22 8.75 25.34
C THR A 82 7.94 9.57 25.33
#